data_AF-A0A838N4E0-F1
#
_entry.id   AF-A0A838N4E0-F1
#
_cell.length_a   1.000
_cell.length_b   1.000
_cell.length_c   1.000
_cell.angle_alpha   90.00
_cell.angle_beta   90.00
_cell.angle_gamma   90.00
#
_symmetry.space_group_name_H-M   'P 1'
#
loop_
_entity.id
_entity.type
_entity.pdbx_description
1 polymer ?
#
loop_
_entity_poly.entity_id
_entity_poly.type
_entity_poly.pdbx_seq_one_letter_code
_entity_poly.pdbx_strand_id
1 'polypeptide(L)'
;LHLDHPTPEIYADVFRRYAASVGVEAPTSLIANVLQRYADEKRDLRASEPRDLIERARDLCRLRRKPFALDEEVMNIAWAAYFGLT
;
A
#
# COMPACT_ATOMS: atom_id res chain seq x y z
N LEU A 1 2.87 6.07 -22.12
CA LEU A 1 3.62 6.46 -20.90
C LEU A 1 4.09 5.14 -20.29
N HIS A 2 5.35 4.74 -20.45
CA HIS A 2 5.90 3.54 -19.81
C HIS A 2 6.14 3.88 -18.33
N LEU A 3 5.22 3.49 -17.46
CA LEU A 3 5.35 3.59 -16.00
C LEU A 3 5.37 2.18 -15.42
N ASP A 4 6.15 1.30 -16.04
CA ASP A 4 5.87 -0.13 -15.86
C ASP A 4 6.45 -0.67 -14.55
N HIS A 5 7.54 -0.07 -14.03
CA HIS A 5 8.23 -0.51 -12.81
C HIS A 5 8.88 0.68 -12.08
N PRO A 6 8.25 1.32 -11.08
CA PRO A 6 8.90 2.35 -10.27
C PRO A 6 10.04 1.76 -9.44
N THR A 7 11.05 2.57 -9.11
CA THR A 7 12.03 2.20 -8.08
C THR A 7 11.34 2.20 -6.70
N PRO A 8 11.91 1.51 -5.69
CA PRO A 8 11.39 1.53 -4.32
C PRO A 8 11.20 2.95 -3.76
N GLU A 9 12.11 3.88 -4.09
CA GLU A 9 12.04 5.28 -3.64
C GLU A 9 10.86 6.01 -4.26
N ILE A 10 10.63 5.83 -5.57
CA ILE A 10 9.49 6.40 -6.28
C ILE A 10 8.19 5.80 -5.75
N TYR A 11 8.15 4.48 -5.55
CA TYR A 11 7.01 3.78 -4.98
C TYR A 11 6.65 4.36 -3.60
N ALA A 12 7.64 4.50 -2.71
CA ALA A 12 7.47 5.04 -1.37
C ALA A 12 7.01 6.50 -1.38
N ASP A 13 7.53 7.33 -2.29
CA ASP A 13 7.13 8.72 -2.46
C ASP A 13 5.67 8.84 -2.93
N VAL A 14 5.26 8.06 -3.93
CA VAL A 14 3.86 8.00 -4.39
C VAL A 14 2.94 7.52 -3.26
N PHE A 15 3.35 6.48 -2.52
CA PHE A 15 2.60 5.95 -1.38
C PHE A 15 2.35 7.03 -0.32
N ARG A 16 3.39 7.73 0.14
CA ARG A 16 3.27 8.81 1.14
C ARG A 16 2.39 9.95 0.65
N ARG A 17 2.62 10.44 -0.57
CA ARG A 17 1.86 11.56 -1.14
C ARG A 17 0.38 11.21 -1.27
N TYR A 18 0.09 9.99 -1.70
CA TYR A 18 -1.29 9.55 -1.85
C TYR A 18 -1.96 9.35 -0.48
N ALA A 19 -1.31 8.70 0.47
CA ALA A 19 -1.80 8.56 1.84
C ALA A 19 -2.18 9.93 2.44
N ALA A 20 -1.28 10.92 2.33
CA ALA A 20 -1.53 12.28 2.78
C ALA A 20 -2.73 12.92 2.06
N SER A 21 -2.87 12.72 0.76
CA SER A 21 -4.00 13.25 -0.04
C SER A 21 -5.36 12.69 0.37
N VAL A 22 -5.40 11.49 0.96
CA VAL A 22 -6.63 10.86 1.47
C VAL A 22 -6.77 10.98 2.99
N GLY A 23 -5.94 11.82 3.62
CA GLY A 23 -6.06 12.22 5.03
C GLY A 23 -5.48 11.23 6.04
N VAL A 24 -4.54 10.37 5.64
CA VAL A 24 -3.88 9.42 6.53
C VAL A 24 -2.36 9.52 6.41
N GLU A 25 -1.65 9.23 7.50
CA GLU A 25 -0.20 9.12 7.47
C GLU A 25 0.21 7.68 7.15
N ALA A 26 1.25 7.52 6.34
CA ALA A 26 1.89 6.24 6.09
C ALA A 26 3.29 6.24 6.73
N PRO A 27 3.48 5.60 7.90
CA PRO A 27 4.78 5.54 8.55
C PRO A 27 5.85 4.94 7.64
N THR A 28 7.08 5.45 7.72
CA THR A 28 8.21 4.93 6.93
C THR A 28 8.43 3.44 7.15
N SER A 29 8.24 2.94 8.38
CA SER A 29 8.32 1.52 8.71
C SER A 29 7.27 0.68 7.99
N LEU A 30 6.03 1.17 7.89
CA LEU A 30 4.95 0.47 7.17
C LEU A 30 5.29 0.33 5.68
N ILE A 31 5.79 1.40 5.07
CA ILE A 31 6.18 1.39 3.64
C ILE A 31 7.38 0.46 3.42
N ALA A 32 8.35 0.47 4.34
CA ALA A 32 9.49 -0.45 4.29
C ALA A 32 9.02 -1.91 4.37
N ASN A 33 8.06 -2.22 5.23
CA ASN A 33 7.47 -3.56 5.33
C ASN A 33 6.75 -3.97 4.03
N VAL A 34 6.00 -3.06 3.41
CA VAL A 34 5.36 -3.29 2.11
C VAL A 34 6.40 -3.61 1.04
N LEU A 35 7.46 -2.81 0.92
CA LEU A 35 8.54 -3.02 -0.06
C LEU A 35 9.30 -4.33 0.19
N GLN A 36 9.59 -4.65 1.45
CA GLN A 36 10.22 -5.92 1.82
C GLN A 36 9.36 -7.09 1.37
N ARG A 37 8.04 -6.99 1.53
CA ARG A 37 7.10 -8.03 1.11
C ARG A 37 7.07 -8.22 -0.41
N TYR A 38 7.17 -7.17 -1.21
CA TYR A 38 7.37 -7.31 -2.66
C TYR A 38 8.65 -8.10 -2.97
N ALA A 39 9.76 -7.81 -2.27
CA ALA A 39 11.03 -8.50 -2.48
C ALA A 39 10.95 -9.98 -2.08
N ASP A 40 10.37 -10.28 -0.91
CA ASP A 40 10.22 -11.64 -0.39
C ASP A 40 9.34 -12.50 -1.30
N GLU A 41 8.25 -11.92 -1.82
CA GLU A 41 7.31 -12.60 -2.72
C GLU A 41 7.75 -12.51 -4.21
N LYS A 42 8.94 -11.95 -4.49
CA LYS A 42 9.52 -11.78 -5.83
C LYS A 42 8.57 -11.12 -6.82
N ARG A 43 7.84 -10.09 -6.36
CA ARG A 43 6.90 -9.31 -7.15
C ARG A 43 7.54 -8.05 -7.69
N ASP A 44 7.19 -7.73 -8.94
CA ASP A 44 7.51 -6.44 -9.54
C ASP A 44 6.65 -5.34 -8.93
N LEU A 45 7.26 -4.18 -8.66
CA LEU A 45 6.52 -2.99 -8.28
C LEU A 45 5.73 -2.46 -9.49
N ARG A 46 4.46 -2.09 -9.30
CA ARG A 46 3.67 -1.35 -10.29
C ARG A 46 3.36 0.07 -9.83
N ALA A 47 3.30 1.00 -10.76
CA ALA A 47 3.06 2.42 -10.44
C ALA A 47 1.64 2.72 -9.91
N SER A 48 0.66 1.84 -10.15
CA SER A 48 -0.71 2.00 -9.63
C SER A 48 -0.87 1.45 -8.20
N GLU A 49 -0.14 0.41 -7.86
CA GLU A 49 -0.29 -0.36 -6.62
C GLU A 49 -0.19 0.44 -5.32
N PRO A 50 0.64 1.51 -5.18
CA PRO A 50 0.60 2.33 -3.98
C PRO A 50 -0.80 2.88 -3.69
N ARG A 51 -1.48 3.35 -4.75
CA ARG A 51 -2.82 3.93 -4.64
C ARG A 51 -3.85 2.83 -4.41
N ASP A 52 -3.75 1.74 -5.17
CA ASP A 52 -4.70 0.64 -5.09
C ASP A 52 -4.69 -0.03 -3.70
N LEU A 53 -3.51 -0.22 -3.09
CA LEU A 53 -3.39 -0.75 -1.73
C LEU A 53 -4.00 0.18 -0.68
N ILE A 54 -3.76 1.49 -0.79
CA ILE A 54 -4.34 2.50 0.11
C ILE A 54 -5.87 2.54 -0.04
N GLU A 55 -6.37 2.43 -1.25
CA GLU A 55 -7.81 2.37 -1.55
C GLU A 55 -8.46 1.11 -0.96
N ARG A 56 -7.81 -0.05 -1.08
CA ARG A 56 -8.27 -1.29 -0.43
C ARG A 56 -8.25 -1.20 1.08
N ALA A 57 -7.22 -0.60 1.67
CA ALA A 57 -7.16 -0.32 3.10
C ALA A 57 -8.32 0.58 3.56
N ARG A 58 -8.64 1.63 2.79
CA ARG A 58 -9.77 2.52 3.06
C ARG A 58 -11.11 1.81 3.00
N ASP A 59 -11.33 1.01 1.96
CA ASP A 59 -12.54 0.19 1.80
C ASP A 59 -12.73 -0.78 2.97
N LEU A 60 -11.64 -1.40 3.44
CA LEU A 60 -11.65 -2.29 4.60
C LEU A 60 -12.06 -1.58 5.89
N CYS A 61 -11.46 -0.40 6.17
CA CYS A 61 -11.84 0.40 7.34
C CYS A 61 -13.32 0.81 7.28
N ARG A 62 -13.80 1.22 6.10
CA ARG A 62 -15.20 1.58 5.86
C ARG A 62 -16.14 0.40 6.10
N LEU A 63 -15.81 -0.79 5.59
CA LEU A 63 -16.60 -2.01 5.80
C LEU A 63 -16.69 -2.38 7.28
N ARG A 64 -15.57 -2.21 8.02
CA ARG A 64 -15.48 -2.45 9.46
C ARG A 64 -16.05 -1.32 10.33
N ARG A 65 -16.55 -0.24 9.72
CA ARG A 65 -17.01 0.98 10.40
C ARG A 65 -15.98 1.54 11.39
N LYS A 66 -14.69 1.42 11.05
CA LYS A 66 -13.58 1.99 11.81
C LYS A 66 -13.06 3.25 11.11
N PRO A 67 -12.46 4.19 11.87
CA PRO A 67 -11.69 5.28 11.28
C PRO A 67 -10.63 4.74 10.32
N PHE A 68 -10.35 5.49 9.25
CA PHE A 68 -9.32 5.09 8.32
C PHE A 68 -7.94 5.31 8.94
N ALA A 69 -7.18 4.23 9.07
CA ALA A 69 -5.80 4.22 9.53
C ALA A 69 -4.97 3.26 8.67
N LEU A 70 -3.73 3.63 8.38
CA LEU A 70 -2.75 2.76 7.73
C LEU A 70 -1.82 2.20 8.80
N ASP A 71 -2.22 1.06 9.36
CA ASP A 71 -1.39 0.26 10.25
C ASP A 71 -1.06 -1.11 9.61
N GLU A 72 -0.24 -1.90 10.29
CA GLU A 72 0.16 -3.22 9.80
C GLU A 72 -1.02 -4.18 9.65
N GLU A 73 -2.02 -4.13 10.53
CA GLU A 73 -3.19 -5.03 10.45
C GLU A 73 -4.00 -4.73 9.19
N VAL A 74 -4.36 -3.47 8.98
CA VAL A 74 -5.12 -3.00 7.82
C VAL A 74 -4.35 -3.30 6.54
N MET A 75 -3.05 -3.03 6.52
CA MET A 75 -2.21 -3.27 5.34
C MET A 75 -2.06 -4.75 5.00
N ASN A 76 -1.93 -5.61 6.02
CA ASN A 76 -1.85 -7.05 5.81
C ASN A 76 -3.12 -7.62 5.17
N ILE A 77 -4.29 -7.13 5.60
CA ILE A 77 -5.57 -7.56 5.04
C ILE A 77 -5.76 -6.97 3.64
N ALA A 78 -5.44 -5.69 3.44
CA ALA A 78 -5.51 -5.05 2.13
C ALA A 78 -4.62 -5.77 1.10
N TRP A 79 -3.41 -6.15 1.51
CA TRP A 79 -2.49 -6.94 0.69
C TRP A 79 -3.07 -8.29 0.31
N ALA A 80 -3.54 -9.07 1.29
CA ALA A 80 -4.11 -10.40 1.05
C ALA A 80 -5.36 -10.33 0.16
N ALA A 81 -6.17 -9.27 0.29
CA ALA A 81 -7.33 -9.04 -0.57
C ALA A 81 -6.94 -8.64 -2.00
N TYR A 82 -5.82 -7.95 -2.19
CA TYR A 82 -5.36 -7.47 -3.49
C TYR A 82 -4.58 -8.54 -4.27
N PHE A 83 -3.62 -9.21 -3.62
CA PHE A 83 -2.74 -10.21 -4.26
C PHE A 83 -3.20 -11.67 -4.07
N GLY A 84 -4.13 -11.92 -3.14
CA GLY A 84 -4.49 -13.26 -2.69
C GLY A 84 -3.65 -13.73 -1.50
N LEU A 85 -4.05 -14.84 -0.89
CA LEU A 85 -3.25 -15.55 0.12
C LEU A 85 -2.11 -16.27 -0.60
N THR A 86 -0.87 -15.89 -0.28
CA THR A 86 0.35 -16.64 -0.63
C THR A 86 0.78 -17.59 0.46
#